data_AF-A0A3B9PBB5-F1
#
_entry.id   AF-A0A3B9PBB5-F1
#
_cell.length_a   1.000
_cell.length_b   1.000
_cell.length_c   1.000
_cell.angle_alpha   90.00
_cell.angle_beta   90.00
_cell.angle_gamma   90.00
#
_symmetry.space_group_name_H-M   'P 1'
#
loop_
_entity.id
_entity.type
_entity.pdbx_description
1 polymer ?
#
loop_
_entity_poly.entity_id
_entity_poly.type
_entity_poly.pdbx_seq_one_letter_code
_entity_poly.pdbx_strand_id
1 'polypeptide(L)'
;MIKRWMIISLTGLILLILIAACAQSTTPEPATTDTRALIVEKCSDCHSADRVFSEDYTQEEWSEVFDEMIEKGADVSPEEKTIMIEWLVAQN
;
A
#
# COMPACT_ATOMS: atom_id res chain seq x y z
N MET A 1 -46.53 28.44 5.94
CA MET A 1 -45.30 28.92 5.26
C MET A 1 -44.04 28.21 5.73
N ILE A 2 -43.98 27.77 7.00
CA ILE A 2 -42.82 27.10 7.62
C ILE A 2 -42.48 25.73 6.98
N LYS A 3 -43.48 24.91 6.64
CA LYS A 3 -43.26 23.58 6.01
C LYS A 3 -42.58 23.64 4.64
N ARG A 4 -42.85 24.67 3.83
CA ARG A 4 -42.22 24.85 2.49
C ARG A 4 -40.76 25.29 2.63
N TRP A 5 -40.44 26.06 3.67
CA TRP A 5 -39.07 26.50 3.96
C TRP A 5 -38.21 25.40 4.58
N MET A 6 -38.80 24.54 5.43
CA MET A 6 -38.13 23.35 5.95
C MET A 6 -37.73 22.38 4.83
N ILE A 7 -38.59 22.15 3.83
CA ILE A 7 -38.28 21.22 2.73
C ILE A 7 -37.16 21.77 1.83
N ILE A 8 -37.15 23.07 1.54
CA ILE A 8 -36.09 23.72 0.73
C ILE A 8 -34.75 23.73 1.50
N SER A 9 -34.79 23.91 2.82
CA SER A 9 -33.60 23.82 3.67
C SER A 9 -33.07 22.40 3.79
N LEU A 10 -33.95 21.39 3.81
CA LEU A 10 -33.57 19.98 3.93
C LEU A 10 -32.96 19.45 2.63
N THR A 11 -33.51 19.84 1.46
CA THR A 11 -32.93 19.47 0.17
C THR A 11 -31.61 20.17 -0.13
N GLY A 12 -31.44 21.43 0.31
CA GLY A 12 -30.18 22.15 0.19
C GLY A 12 -29.05 21.54 1.03
N LEU A 13 -29.37 21.07 2.24
CA LEU A 13 -28.40 20.41 3.12
C LEU A 13 -27.98 19.03 2.59
N ILE A 14 -28.91 18.27 2.00
CA ILE A 14 -28.62 16.98 1.37
C ILE A 14 -27.72 17.14 0.13
N LEU A 15 -27.92 18.20 -0.67
CA LEU A 15 -27.10 18.47 -1.84
C LEU A 15 -25.65 18.85 -1.48
N LEU A 16 -25.44 19.51 -0.34
CA LEU A 16 -24.12 19.89 0.19
C LEU A 16 -23.30 18.67 0.68
N ILE A 17 -23.96 17.62 1.17
CA ILE A 17 -23.30 16.40 1.67
C ILE A 17 -22.74 15.55 0.53
N LEU A 18 -23.36 15.58 -0.66
CA LEU A 18 -22.95 14.75 -1.81
C LEU A 18 -21.61 15.17 -2.43
N ILE A 19 -21.18 16.42 -2.27
CA ILE A 19 -19.94 16.94 -2.87
C ILE A 19 -18.70 16.49 -2.08
N ALA A 20 -18.84 16.17 -0.78
CA ALA A 20 -17.73 15.78 0.09
C ALA A 20 -17.28 14.32 -0.07
N ALA A 21 -18.03 13.48 -0.79
CA ALA A 21 -17.76 12.04 -0.91
C ALA A 21 -16.64 11.69 -1.91
N CYS A 22 -16.17 12.64 -2.73
CA CYS A 22 -15.12 12.40 -3.72
C CYS A 22 -13.69 12.58 -3.18
N ALA A 23 -13.52 12.91 -1.90
CA ALA A 23 -12.21 13.12 -1.26
C ALA A 23 -11.77 11.90 -0.43
N GLN A 24 -12.10 10.68 -0.88
CA GLN A 24 -11.43 9.49 -0.37
C GLN A 24 -10.03 9.45 -0.98
N SER A 25 -9.07 10.00 -0.27
CA SER A 25 -7.67 9.64 -0.43
C SER A 25 -7.59 8.13 -0.24
N THR A 26 -7.34 7.40 -1.33
CA THR A 26 -6.91 6.00 -1.26
C THR A 26 -5.58 5.98 -0.53
N THR A 27 -5.62 5.94 0.80
CA THR A 27 -4.51 5.42 1.58
C THR A 27 -4.46 3.94 1.24
N PRO A 28 -3.36 3.42 0.68
CA PRO A 28 -3.22 1.99 0.49
C PRO A 28 -3.40 1.32 1.84
N GLU A 29 -4.47 0.54 1.98
CA GLU A 29 -4.65 -0.34 3.13
C GLU A 29 -3.44 -1.29 3.15
N PRO A 30 -2.74 -1.48 4.29
CA PRO A 30 -1.53 -2.28 4.31
C PRO A 30 -1.90 -3.71 3.91
N ALA A 31 -1.42 -4.12 2.74
CA ALA A 31 -1.74 -5.37 2.09
C ALA A 31 -1.00 -6.53 2.78
N THR A 32 -1.28 -6.79 4.06
CA THR A 32 -0.43 -7.64 4.92
C THR A 32 -0.31 -9.10 4.45
N THR A 33 -1.37 -9.68 3.88
CA THR A 33 -1.31 -11.04 3.29
C THR A 33 -0.77 -11.00 1.86
N ASP A 34 -0.99 -9.89 1.16
CA ASP A 34 -0.59 -9.71 -0.24
C ASP A 34 0.93 -9.52 -0.36
N THR A 35 1.54 -8.71 0.51
CA THR A 35 2.97 -8.40 0.42
C THR A 35 3.85 -9.62 0.70
N ARG A 36 3.48 -10.49 1.66
CA ARG A 36 4.24 -11.74 1.88
C ARG A 36 4.18 -12.65 0.66
N ALA A 37 3.00 -12.77 0.04
CA ALA A 37 2.84 -13.56 -1.18
C ALA A 37 3.63 -12.96 -2.35
N LEU A 38 3.62 -11.63 -2.48
CA LEU A 38 4.43 -10.88 -3.44
C LEU A 38 5.93 -11.14 -3.26
N ILE A 39 6.46 -11.11 -2.03
CA ILE A 39 7.87 -11.47 -1.76
C ILE A 39 8.17 -12.89 -2.24
N VAL A 40 7.30 -13.85 -1.90
CA VAL A 40 7.50 -15.24 -2.33
C VAL A 40 7.45 -15.35 -3.86
N GLU A 41 6.52 -14.68 -4.53
CA GLU A 41 6.40 -14.65 -5.98
C GLU A 41 7.66 -14.08 -6.64
N LYS A 42 8.13 -12.91 -6.19
CA LYS A 42 9.22 -12.18 -6.84
C LYS A 42 10.62 -12.66 -6.49
N CYS A 43 10.81 -13.23 -5.30
CA CYS A 43 12.13 -13.55 -4.78
C CYS A 43 12.47 -15.05 -4.80
N SER A 44 11.57 -15.92 -5.27
CA SER A 44 11.80 -17.38 -5.29
C SER A 44 12.40 -17.92 -6.60
N ASP A 45 12.49 -17.11 -7.65
CA ASP A 45 12.92 -17.56 -8.98
C ASP A 45 14.41 -17.94 -9.06
N CYS A 46 15.25 -17.30 -8.23
CA CYS A 46 16.71 -17.51 -8.25
C CYS A 46 17.23 -18.27 -7.03
N HIS A 47 16.61 -18.10 -5.86
CA HIS A 47 16.93 -18.78 -4.60
C HIS A 47 15.73 -18.76 -3.67
N SER A 48 15.77 -19.42 -2.50
CA SER A 48 14.64 -19.37 -1.56
C SER A 48 14.35 -17.94 -1.08
N ALA A 49 13.06 -17.57 -1.08
CA ALA A 49 12.56 -16.34 -0.47
C ALA A 49 12.67 -16.34 1.07
N ASP A 50 12.92 -17.51 1.70
CA ASP A 50 13.10 -17.60 3.16
C ASP A 50 14.23 -16.71 3.69
N ARG A 51 15.22 -16.42 2.85
CA ARG A 51 16.32 -15.50 3.17
C ARG A 51 15.80 -14.10 3.50
N VAL A 52 14.71 -13.67 2.89
CA VAL A 52 14.13 -12.34 3.16
C VAL A 52 13.48 -12.33 4.55
N PHE A 53 12.89 -13.45 4.98
CA PHE A 53 12.18 -13.55 6.26
C PHE A 53 13.08 -13.90 7.45
N SER A 54 14.39 -14.11 7.23
CA SER A 54 15.37 -14.43 8.27
C SER A 54 16.27 -13.26 8.67
N GLU A 55 16.06 -12.08 8.06
CA GLU A 55 16.92 -10.91 8.25
C GLU A 55 16.15 -9.78 8.94
N ASP A 56 16.91 -8.91 9.60
CA ASP A 56 16.43 -7.83 10.49
C ASP A 56 17.08 -6.49 10.05
N TYR A 57 16.86 -6.12 8.79
CA TYR A 57 17.52 -4.97 8.18
C TYR A 57 16.72 -3.67 8.31
N THR A 58 17.44 -2.55 8.34
CA THR A 58 16.89 -1.20 8.17
C THR A 58 16.33 -0.99 6.76
N GLN A 59 15.56 0.09 6.57
CA GLN A 59 15.01 0.44 5.26
C GLN A 59 16.11 0.67 4.22
N GLU A 60 17.20 1.36 4.60
CA GLU A 60 18.34 1.59 3.73
C GLU A 60 19.05 0.29 3.33
N GLU A 61 19.31 -0.59 4.29
CA GLU A 61 19.96 -1.89 4.03
C GLU A 61 19.09 -2.78 3.13
N TRP A 62 17.78 -2.83 3.36
CA TRP A 62 16.86 -3.52 2.45
C TRP A 62 16.88 -2.93 1.05
N SER A 63 16.94 -1.61 0.91
CA SER A 63 17.00 -0.96 -0.40
C SER A 63 18.21 -1.43 -1.19
N GLU A 64 19.38 -1.52 -0.56
CA GLU A 64 20.61 -2.00 -1.18
C GLU A 64 20.50 -3.47 -1.61
N VAL A 65 19.95 -4.33 -0.75
CA VAL A 65 19.75 -5.76 -1.07
C VAL A 65 18.82 -5.95 -2.26
N PHE A 66 17.68 -5.24 -2.28
CA PHE A 66 16.74 -5.33 -3.39
C PHE A 66 17.35 -4.79 -4.69
N ASP A 67 18.11 -3.68 -4.64
CA ASP A 67 18.82 -3.17 -5.82
C ASP A 67 19.83 -4.18 -6.37
N GLU A 68 20.58 -4.85 -5.49
CA GLU A 68 21.51 -5.90 -5.89
C GLU A 68 20.78 -7.08 -6.57
N MET A 69 19.62 -7.49 -6.05
CA MET A 69 18.86 -8.59 -6.66
C MET A 69 18.24 -8.18 -8.00
N ILE A 70 17.77 -6.94 -8.13
CA ILE A 70 17.27 -6.38 -9.39
C ILE A 70 18.39 -6.30 -10.43
N GLU A 71 19.59 -5.85 -10.04
CA GLU A 71 20.77 -5.85 -10.92
C GLU A 71 21.13 -7.26 -11.40
N LYS A 72 20.93 -8.27 -10.55
CA LYS A 72 21.11 -9.69 -10.88
C LYS A 72 19.97 -10.29 -11.71
N GLY A 73 18.89 -9.55 -11.95
CA GLY A 73 17.80 -9.93 -12.84
C GLY A 73 16.48 -10.29 -12.15
N ALA A 74 16.29 -9.95 -10.87
CA ALA A 74 14.97 -10.09 -10.24
C ALA A 74 13.94 -9.13 -10.89
N ASP A 75 12.76 -9.65 -11.20
CA ASP A 75 11.66 -8.88 -11.82
C ASP A 75 10.82 -8.15 -10.76
N VAL A 76 11.43 -7.16 -10.13
CA VAL A 76 10.80 -6.32 -9.09
C VAL A 76 10.72 -4.88 -9.57
N SER A 77 9.52 -4.34 -9.65
CA SER A 77 9.31 -2.93 -9.96
C SER A 77 9.65 -2.01 -8.77
N PRO A 78 9.92 -0.71 -8.99
CA PRO A 78 10.19 0.23 -7.89
C PRO A 78 9.05 0.34 -6.86
N GLU A 79 7.81 0.17 -7.29
CA GLU A 79 6.63 0.22 -6.41
C GLU A 79 6.53 -1.04 -5.56
N GLU A 80 6.68 -2.23 -6.17
CA GLU A 80 6.73 -3.51 -5.45
C GLU A 80 7.90 -3.53 -4.45
N LYS A 81 9.09 -3.06 -4.85
CA LYS A 81 10.25 -2.89 -3.96
C LYS A 81 9.86 -2.08 -2.72
N THR A 82 9.26 -0.90 -2.93
CA THR A 82 8.87 0.00 -1.83
C THR A 82 7.89 -0.69 -0.88
N ILE A 83 6.85 -1.32 -1.42
CA ILE A 83 5.82 -2.03 -0.64
C ILE A 83 6.45 -3.17 0.20
N MET A 84 7.34 -3.97 -0.41
CA MET A 84 8.00 -5.08 0.29
C MET A 84 8.92 -4.59 1.41
N ILE A 85 9.72 -3.54 1.17
CA ILE A 85 10.63 -2.98 2.18
C ILE A 85 9.88 -2.38 3.36
N GLU A 86 8.85 -1.57 3.09
CA GLU A 86 8.01 -0.99 4.16
C GLU A 86 7.37 -2.08 5.01
N TRP A 87 6.89 -3.15 4.38
CA TRP A 87 6.33 -4.28 5.09
C TRP A 87 7.37 -5.01 5.94
N LEU A 88 8.56 -5.29 5.39
CA LEU A 88 9.64 -6.00 6.10
C LEU A 88 10.09 -5.25 7.35
N VAL A 89 10.33 -3.94 7.21
CA VAL A 89 10.75 -3.09 8.35
C VAL A 89 9.64 -2.97 9.40
N ALA A 90 8.37 -3.02 9.01
CA ALA A 90 7.25 -2.97 9.95
C ALA A 90 7.03 -4.30 10.73
N GLN A 91 7.64 -5.41 10.32
CA GLN A 91 7.59 -6.69 11.05
C GLN A 91 8.72 -6.84 12.09
N ASN A 92 9.65 -5.89 12.11
CA ASN A 92 10.88 -5.84 12.89
C ASN A 92 10.64 -5.21 14.28
#